data_AF-A0A379TB18-F1
#
_entry.id   AF-A0A379TB18-F1
#
_cell.length_a   1.000
_cell.length_b   1.000
_cell.length_c   1.000
_cell.angle_alpha   90.00
_cell.angle_beta   90.00
_cell.angle_gamma   90.00
#
_symmetry.space_group_name_H-M   'P 1'
#
loop_
_entity.id
_entity.type
_entity.pdbx_description
1 polymer ?
#
loop_
_entity_poly.entity_id
_entity_poly.type
_entity_poly.pdbx_seq_one_letter_code
_entity_poly.pdbx_strand_id
1 'polypeptide(L)'
;MGGDDDANMETIIYEGYGPGGTAIMVECLSDNRNRTVAEVRHAFSKCGGNLGTDGSVAYLFSKKGVISFEKGDEDTIMEAALEAGAEDVVTYDDGAIDVYTAWEEMGKVRDALENAGLKADSAEVSMIPSTKADMDAETAPKLLRLIDMLEDCDDVQEVYHNGEISDEVAATLE
;
A
#
# COMPACT_ATOMS: atom_id res chain seq x y z
N MET A 1 -6.52 34.49 -14.52
CA MET A 1 -7.70 34.08 -13.70
C MET A 1 -7.88 32.61 -13.93
N GLY A 2 -7.72 31.82 -12.88
CA GLY A 2 -7.85 30.37 -12.86
C GLY A 2 -7.40 29.96 -11.47
N GLY A 3 -8.23 29.38 -10.61
CA GLY A 3 -9.66 29.11 -10.61
C GLY A 3 -9.86 28.49 -9.23
N ASP A 4 -10.86 28.95 -8.47
CA ASP A 4 -11.10 28.64 -7.04
C ASP A 4 -11.35 27.14 -6.71
N ASP A 5 -11.10 26.20 -7.63
CA ASP A 5 -11.43 24.77 -7.46
C ASP A 5 -10.44 24.03 -6.53
N ASP A 6 -9.19 24.47 -6.43
CA ASP A 6 -8.18 23.84 -5.56
C ASP A 6 -8.36 24.22 -4.07
N ALA A 7 -9.23 25.20 -3.78
CA ALA A 7 -9.39 25.76 -2.44
C ALA A 7 -10.31 24.94 -1.51
N ASN A 8 -10.96 23.89 -2.02
CA ASN A 8 -11.91 23.07 -1.25
C ASN A 8 -11.59 21.56 -1.23
N MET A 9 -10.49 21.11 -1.82
CA MET A 9 -10.10 19.71 -1.74
C MET A 9 -9.55 19.40 -0.34
N GLU A 10 -10.08 18.34 0.28
CA GLU A 10 -9.58 17.79 1.55
C GLU A 10 -9.06 16.36 1.35
N THR A 11 -7.97 16.04 2.04
CA THR A 11 -7.49 14.66 2.16
C THR A 11 -8.35 13.92 3.19
N ILE A 12 -8.94 12.80 2.79
CA ILE A 12 -9.82 11.99 3.63
C ILE A 12 -9.30 10.56 3.62
N ILE A 13 -9.15 9.96 4.80
CA ILE A 13 -8.79 8.55 4.94
C ILE A 13 -10.04 7.78 5.36
N TYR A 14 -10.33 6.73 4.61
CA TYR A 14 -11.36 5.76 4.91
C TYR A 14 -10.73 4.43 5.31
N GLU A 15 -11.35 3.76 6.27
CA GLU A 15 -10.86 2.52 6.86
C GLU A 15 -11.96 1.47 6.81
N GLY A 16 -11.62 0.22 6.51
CA GLY A 16 -12.61 -0.84 6.42
C GLY A 16 -12.02 -2.24 6.39
N TYR A 17 -12.94 -3.21 6.35
CA TYR A 17 -12.62 -4.62 6.22
C TYR A 17 -13.21 -5.17 4.92
N GLY A 18 -12.40 -5.86 4.13
CA GLY A 18 -12.79 -6.53 2.90
C GLY A 18 -13.02 -8.03 3.06
N PRO A 19 -13.10 -8.76 1.94
CA PRO A 19 -13.14 -10.23 1.90
C PRO A 19 -12.01 -10.87 2.74
N GLY A 20 -12.31 -12.00 3.38
CA GLY A 20 -11.35 -12.70 4.24
C GLY A 20 -10.97 -11.95 5.51
N GLY A 21 -11.65 -10.85 5.86
CA GLY A 21 -11.28 -10.01 7.00
C GLY A 21 -10.06 -9.14 6.74
N THR A 22 -9.69 -8.95 5.47
CA THR A 22 -8.58 -8.08 5.04
C THR A 22 -8.80 -6.66 5.53
N ALA A 23 -7.80 -6.08 6.18
CA ALA A 23 -7.79 -4.68 6.54
C ALA A 23 -7.48 -3.83 5.30
N ILE A 24 -8.26 -2.77 5.07
CA ILE A 24 -8.12 -1.87 3.91
C ILE A 24 -8.14 -0.42 4.38
N MET A 25 -7.21 0.37 3.87
CA MET A 25 -7.15 1.83 4.03
C MET A 25 -7.22 2.48 2.64
N VAL A 26 -8.06 3.50 2.51
CA VAL A 26 -8.28 4.23 1.26
C VAL A 26 -8.00 5.69 1.50
N GLU A 27 -6.98 6.23 0.84
CA GLU A 27 -6.67 7.65 0.84
C GLU A 27 -7.39 8.34 -0.32
N CYS A 28 -8.10 9.43 -0.03
CA CYS A 28 -8.88 10.18 -1.00
C CYS A 28 -8.50 11.66 -0.97
N LEU A 29 -8.63 12.33 -2.11
CA LEU A 29 -8.57 13.79 -2.23
C LEU A 29 -9.88 14.25 -2.88
N SER A 30 -10.72 14.96 -2.13
CA SER A 30 -12.08 15.26 -2.57
C SER A 30 -12.58 16.62 -2.08
N ASP A 31 -13.42 17.25 -2.89
CA ASP A 31 -14.18 18.45 -2.54
C ASP A 31 -15.54 18.16 -1.88
N ASN A 32 -15.93 16.88 -1.80
CA ASN A 32 -17.24 16.44 -1.31
C ASN A 32 -17.17 15.09 -0.61
N ARG A 33 -16.85 15.13 0.69
CA ARG A 33 -16.83 13.97 1.59
C ARG A 33 -18.06 13.06 1.49
N ASN A 34 -19.26 13.62 1.34
CA ASN A 34 -20.50 12.84 1.32
C ASN A 34 -20.66 12.01 0.03
N ARG A 35 -20.17 12.53 -1.11
CA ARG A 35 -20.11 11.77 -2.37
C ARG A 35 -19.10 10.65 -2.23
N THR A 36 -17.86 10.98 -1.85
CA THR A 36 -16.76 10.02 -1.76
C THR A 36 -17.07 8.88 -0.80
N VAL A 37 -17.58 9.17 0.41
CA VAL A 37 -17.93 8.09 1.36
C VAL A 37 -19.04 7.18 0.83
N ALA A 38 -19.96 7.70 -0.01
CA ALA A 38 -21.02 6.89 -0.59
C ALA A 38 -20.48 5.93 -1.66
N GLU A 39 -19.56 6.40 -2.50
CA GLU A 39 -18.89 5.58 -3.53
C GLU A 39 -17.98 4.52 -2.91
N VAL A 40 -17.11 4.92 -1.97
CA VAL A 40 -16.27 3.98 -1.20
C VAL A 40 -17.15 2.94 -0.50
N ARG A 41 -18.20 3.37 0.22
CA ARG A 41 -19.12 2.43 0.89
C ARG A 41 -19.82 1.50 -0.09
N HIS A 42 -20.15 1.97 -1.29
CA HIS A 42 -20.75 1.15 -2.34
C HIS A 42 -19.80 0.03 -2.78
N ALA A 43 -18.53 0.35 -3.02
CA ALA A 43 -17.50 -0.63 -3.38
C ALA A 43 -17.37 -1.72 -2.30
N PHE A 44 -17.16 -1.33 -1.03
CA PHE A 44 -17.12 -2.29 0.09
C PHE A 44 -18.36 -3.19 0.14
N SER A 45 -19.55 -2.59 0.09
CA SER A 45 -20.81 -3.33 0.18
C SER A 45 -21.01 -4.29 -0.99
N LYS A 46 -20.53 -3.93 -2.19
CA LYS A 46 -20.66 -4.75 -3.41
C LYS A 46 -19.76 -5.97 -3.40
N CYS A 47 -18.58 -5.86 -2.78
CA CYS A 47 -17.58 -6.93 -2.72
C CYS A 47 -17.60 -7.72 -1.41
N GLY A 48 -18.55 -7.47 -0.51
CA GLY A 48 -18.72 -8.24 0.73
C GLY A 48 -17.83 -7.77 1.88
N GLY A 49 -17.44 -6.49 1.88
CA GLY A 49 -16.76 -5.81 2.98
C GLY A 49 -17.64 -4.75 3.65
N ASN A 50 -17.05 -4.04 4.60
CA ASN A 50 -17.69 -2.95 5.32
C ASN A 50 -16.71 -1.83 5.64
N LEU A 51 -17.18 -0.59 5.48
CA LEU A 51 -16.47 0.59 5.99
C LEU A 51 -16.56 0.62 7.52
N GLY A 52 -15.42 0.79 8.18
CA GLY A 52 -15.26 0.92 9.61
C GLY A 52 -15.34 2.37 10.09
N THR A 53 -14.86 2.59 11.31
CA THR A 53 -14.65 3.93 11.89
C THR A 53 -13.18 4.28 11.82
N ASP A 54 -12.87 5.57 11.88
CA ASP A 54 -11.50 6.07 12.01
C ASP A 54 -10.76 5.35 13.16
N GLY A 55 -9.56 4.85 12.88
CA GLY A 55 -8.75 4.05 13.80
C GLY A 55 -9.06 2.55 13.87
N SER A 56 -10.00 2.04 13.08
CA SER A 56 -10.39 0.62 13.08
C SER A 56 -9.34 -0.33 12.51
N VAL A 57 -8.54 0.12 11.56
CA VAL A 57 -7.41 -0.63 10.99
C VAL A 57 -6.14 0.20 10.93
N ALA A 58 -6.19 1.52 11.15
CA ALA A 58 -5.02 2.40 11.04
C ALA A 58 -3.83 1.93 11.88
N TYR A 59 -4.06 1.34 13.05
CA TYR A 59 -3.00 0.81 13.91
C TYR A 59 -2.23 -0.38 13.30
N LEU A 60 -2.81 -1.05 12.28
CA LEU A 60 -2.17 -2.14 11.57
C LEU A 60 -1.19 -1.64 10.51
N PHE A 61 -1.31 -0.39 10.07
CA PHE A 61 -0.49 0.16 9.00
C PHE A 61 0.53 1.17 9.53
N SER A 62 1.74 1.14 8.98
CA SER A 62 2.80 2.09 9.28
C SER A 62 3.28 2.75 8.00
N LYS A 63 3.31 4.10 7.99
CA LYS A 63 3.87 4.86 6.87
C LYS A 63 5.38 4.67 6.83
N LYS A 64 5.89 4.05 5.76
CA LYS A 64 7.31 3.74 5.59
C LYS A 64 7.79 4.13 4.20
N GLY A 65 9.08 4.39 4.09
CA GLY A 65 9.75 4.36 2.81
C GLY A 65 9.99 2.91 2.39
N VAL A 66 9.78 2.61 1.13
CA VAL A 66 10.09 1.31 0.51
C VAL A 66 11.01 1.57 -0.66
N ILE A 67 12.17 0.91 -0.66
CA ILE A 67 13.14 0.96 -1.75
C ILE A 67 13.30 -0.47 -2.26
N SER A 68 12.86 -0.72 -3.49
CA SER A 68 12.75 -2.07 -4.04
C SER A 68 13.81 -2.35 -5.10
N PHE A 69 14.32 -3.58 -5.08
CA PHE A 69 15.21 -4.15 -6.06
C PHE A 69 14.57 -5.43 -6.60
N GLU A 70 14.41 -5.57 -7.92
CA GLU A 70 13.91 -6.81 -8.55
C GLU A 70 14.88 -7.98 -8.39
N LYS A 71 16.16 -7.67 -8.20
CA LYS A 71 17.25 -8.63 -7.97
C LYS A 71 18.48 -7.93 -7.40
N GLY A 72 19.29 -8.66 -6.67
CA GLY A 72 20.56 -8.14 -6.18
C GLY A 72 21.34 -9.14 -5.34
N ASP A 73 22.51 -8.70 -4.87
CA ASP A 73 23.23 -9.43 -3.83
C ASP A 73 22.66 -9.03 -2.48
N GLU A 74 21.93 -9.95 -1.85
CA GLU A 74 21.21 -9.75 -0.59
C GLU A 74 22.13 -9.19 0.51
N ASP A 75 23.25 -9.84 0.76
CA ASP A 75 24.19 -9.47 1.82
C ASP A 75 24.71 -8.04 1.60
N THR A 76 25.10 -7.71 0.37
CA THR A 76 25.61 -6.38 0.02
C THR A 76 24.55 -5.29 0.16
N ILE A 77 23.32 -5.54 -0.31
CA ILE A 77 22.22 -4.57 -0.22
C ILE A 77 21.82 -4.36 1.24
N MET A 78 21.67 -5.44 2.00
CA MET A 78 21.30 -5.38 3.41
C MET A 78 22.33 -4.62 4.24
N GLU A 79 23.63 -4.91 4.07
CA GLU A 79 24.69 -4.21 4.81
C GLU A 79 24.69 -2.71 4.52
N ALA A 80 24.65 -2.33 3.24
CA ALA A 80 24.64 -0.92 2.84
C ALA A 80 23.37 -0.19 3.29
N ALA A 81 22.21 -0.86 3.23
CA ALA A 81 20.94 -0.30 3.67
C ALA A 81 20.92 -0.03 5.17
N LEU A 82 21.35 -1.01 5.98
CA LEU A 82 21.40 -0.87 7.44
C LEU A 82 22.41 0.20 7.88
N GLU A 83 23.56 0.29 7.21
CA GLU A 83 24.54 1.36 7.47
C GLU A 83 23.97 2.75 7.13
N ALA A 84 23.15 2.85 6.09
CA ALA A 84 22.47 4.08 5.69
C ALA A 84 21.30 4.48 6.63
N GLY A 85 20.81 3.55 7.46
CA GLY A 85 19.73 3.77 8.42
C GLY A 85 18.39 3.16 8.02
N ALA A 86 18.38 2.11 7.21
CA ALA A 86 17.17 1.31 7.00
C ALA A 86 16.68 0.68 8.32
N GLU A 87 15.37 0.53 8.44
CA GLU A 87 14.70 -0.08 9.59
C GLU A 87 14.60 -1.60 9.44
N ASP A 88 14.42 -2.08 8.21
CA ASP A 88 14.27 -3.51 7.90
C ASP A 88 14.64 -3.79 6.44
N VAL A 89 14.97 -5.05 6.14
CA VAL A 89 15.26 -5.52 4.78
C VAL A 89 14.60 -6.89 4.61
N VAL A 90 13.77 -7.04 3.58
CA VAL A 90 13.03 -8.27 3.28
C VAL A 90 13.43 -8.78 1.92
N THR A 91 13.89 -10.02 1.86
CA THR A 91 14.18 -10.75 0.63
C THR A 91 13.04 -11.73 0.35
N TYR A 92 12.54 -11.74 -0.88
CA TYR A 92 11.46 -12.61 -1.34
C TYR A 92 12.02 -13.84 -2.07
N ASP A 93 11.19 -14.89 -2.22
CA ASP A 93 11.60 -16.17 -2.82
C ASP A 93 12.01 -16.05 -4.30
N ASP A 94 11.53 -15.02 -5.00
CA ASP A 94 11.88 -14.69 -6.39
C ASP A 94 13.21 -13.90 -6.52
N GLY A 95 13.82 -13.53 -5.39
CA GLY A 95 15.06 -12.75 -5.32
C GLY A 95 14.85 -11.23 -5.29
N ALA A 96 13.61 -10.75 -5.25
CA ALA A 96 13.33 -9.35 -4.99
C ALA A 96 13.72 -8.98 -3.56
N ILE A 97 14.13 -7.72 -3.36
CA ILE A 97 14.55 -7.20 -2.05
C ILE A 97 13.87 -5.85 -1.81
N ASP A 98 13.14 -5.74 -0.70
CA ASP A 98 12.58 -4.50 -0.21
C ASP A 98 13.35 -4.00 1.01
N VAL A 99 13.83 -2.77 0.93
CA VAL A 99 14.44 -2.04 2.04
C VAL A 99 13.42 -1.08 2.62
N TYR A 100 13.09 -1.26 3.89
CA TYR A 100 12.14 -0.42 4.62
C TYR A 100 12.86 0.64 5.44
N THR A 101 12.33 1.86 5.43
CA THR A 101 12.89 3.00 6.18
C THR A 101 11.78 3.76 6.88
N ALA A 102 12.16 4.60 7.86
CA ALA A 102 11.31 5.73 8.23
C ALA A 102 11.01 6.56 6.97
N TRP A 103 9.75 6.95 6.77
CA TRP A 103 9.32 7.59 5.52
C TRP A 103 10.04 8.92 5.27
N GLU A 104 10.44 9.64 6.33
CA GLU A 104 11.23 10.88 6.23
C GLU A 104 12.69 10.63 5.82
N GLU A 105 13.21 9.43 6.05
CA GLU A 105 14.61 9.06 5.79
C GLU A 105 14.82 8.33 4.45
N MET A 106 13.74 7.96 3.75
CA MET A 106 13.80 7.19 2.50
C MET A 106 14.78 7.78 1.48
N GLY A 107 14.69 9.10 1.24
CA GLY A 107 15.57 9.77 0.26
C GLY A 107 17.05 9.65 0.62
N LYS A 108 17.39 9.78 1.92
CA LYS A 108 18.77 9.63 2.41
C LYS A 108 19.28 8.20 2.20
N VAL A 109 18.47 7.19 2.51
CA VAL A 109 18.85 5.79 2.35
C VAL A 109 19.02 5.43 0.88
N ARG A 110 18.06 5.82 0.03
CA ARG A 110 18.14 5.64 -1.43
C ARG A 110 19.42 6.24 -2.00
N ASP A 111 19.72 7.49 -1.64
CA ASP A 111 20.91 8.18 -2.16
C ASP A 111 22.21 7.51 -1.67
N ALA A 112 22.23 6.97 -0.44
CA ALA A 112 23.37 6.21 0.07
C ALA A 112 23.60 4.91 -0.70
N LEU A 113 22.53 4.15 -0.97
CA LEU A 113 22.57 2.94 -1.78
C LEU A 113 23.05 3.24 -3.21
N GLU A 114 22.51 4.28 -3.86
CA GLU A 114 22.93 4.66 -5.20
C GLU A 114 24.42 5.06 -5.25
N ASN A 115 24.91 5.79 -4.25
CA ASN A 115 26.34 6.14 -4.13
C ASN A 115 27.25 4.93 -3.89
N ALA A 116 26.72 3.85 -3.29
CA ALA A 116 27.41 2.57 -3.16
C ALA A 116 27.35 1.72 -4.45
N GLY A 117 26.71 2.22 -5.51
CA GLY A 117 26.52 1.51 -6.77
C GLY A 117 25.33 0.56 -6.79
N LEU A 118 24.49 0.59 -5.75
CA LEU A 118 23.27 -0.19 -5.61
C LEU A 118 22.08 0.64 -6.06
N LYS A 119 21.77 0.60 -7.35
CA LYS A 119 20.65 1.34 -7.90
C LYS A 119 19.35 0.57 -7.72
N ALA A 120 18.42 1.15 -6.96
CA ALA A 120 17.07 0.61 -6.78
C ALA A 120 16.24 0.72 -8.06
N ASP A 121 15.29 -0.20 -8.24
CA ASP A 121 14.36 -0.22 -9.35
C ASP A 121 13.17 0.73 -9.09
N SER A 122 12.73 0.81 -7.83
CA SER A 122 11.73 1.78 -7.37
C SER A 122 12.03 2.29 -5.95
N ALA A 123 11.46 3.44 -5.61
CA ALA A 123 11.51 4.01 -4.27
C ALA A 123 10.29 4.89 -4.02
N GLU A 124 9.47 4.53 -3.05
CA GLU A 124 8.21 5.22 -2.74
C GLU A 124 7.91 5.28 -1.25
N VAL A 125 6.90 6.03 -0.87
CA VAL A 125 6.38 6.07 0.50
C VAL A 125 5.00 5.44 0.46
N SER A 126 4.80 4.39 1.26
CA SER A 126 3.57 3.62 1.28
C SER A 126 3.14 3.26 2.71
N MET A 127 1.92 2.75 2.87
CA MET A 127 1.39 2.26 4.15
C MET A 127 1.60 0.75 4.22
N ILE A 128 2.52 0.33 5.09
CA ILE A 128 2.93 -1.08 5.21
C ILE A 128 2.17 -1.75 6.35
N PRO A 129 1.45 -2.87 6.09
CA PRO A 129 0.73 -3.59 7.12
C PRO A 129 1.69 -4.39 8.02
N SER A 130 1.39 -4.43 9.32
CA SER A 130 2.12 -5.18 10.35
C SER A 130 1.66 -6.63 10.50
N THR A 131 0.55 -6.99 9.86
CA THR A 131 0.00 -8.34 9.82
C THR A 131 -0.39 -8.67 8.39
N LYS A 132 -0.50 -9.96 8.06
CA LYS A 132 -0.98 -10.43 6.77
C LYS A 132 -2.30 -11.19 6.94
N ALA A 133 -3.16 -11.12 5.94
CA ALA A 133 -4.41 -11.86 5.87
C ALA A 133 -4.36 -12.82 4.68
N ASP A 134 -4.22 -14.12 4.94
CA ASP A 134 -4.13 -15.14 3.88
C ASP A 134 -5.41 -15.22 3.06
N MET A 135 -5.29 -15.03 1.75
CA MET A 135 -6.38 -15.12 0.81
C MET A 135 -6.48 -16.51 0.18
N ASP A 136 -7.70 -16.96 -0.09
CA ASP A 136 -8.00 -18.19 -0.81
C ASP A 136 -8.59 -17.89 -2.20
N ALA A 137 -8.82 -18.93 -3.01
CA ALA A 137 -9.38 -18.80 -4.35
C ALA A 137 -10.80 -18.17 -4.39
N GLU A 138 -11.52 -18.11 -3.26
CA GLU A 138 -12.83 -17.47 -3.17
C GLU A 138 -12.77 -16.01 -2.68
N THR A 139 -11.78 -15.65 -1.86
CA THR A 139 -11.62 -14.32 -1.26
C THR A 139 -10.70 -13.41 -2.09
N ALA A 140 -9.63 -13.95 -2.68
CA ALA A 140 -8.70 -13.17 -3.50
C ALA A 140 -9.37 -12.45 -4.69
N PRO A 141 -10.20 -13.09 -5.54
CA PRO A 141 -10.84 -12.39 -6.66
C PRO A 141 -11.84 -11.32 -6.19
N LYS A 142 -12.45 -11.48 -5.00
CA LYS A 142 -13.35 -10.48 -4.44
C LYS A 142 -12.59 -9.29 -3.89
N LEU A 143 -11.41 -9.51 -3.30
CA LEU A 143 -10.52 -8.45 -2.83
C LEU A 143 -9.99 -7.65 -4.01
N LEU A 144 -9.47 -8.30 -5.06
CA LEU A 144 -8.99 -7.62 -6.26
C LEU A 144 -10.10 -6.77 -6.89
N ARG A 145 -11.30 -7.33 -7.05
CA ARG A 145 -12.45 -6.56 -7.53
C ARG A 145 -12.81 -5.37 -6.63
N LEU A 146 -12.65 -5.49 -5.32
CA LEU A 146 -12.88 -4.37 -4.40
C LEU A 146 -11.86 -3.26 -4.63
N ILE A 147 -10.58 -3.62 -4.80
CA ILE A 147 -9.50 -2.70 -5.10
C ILE A 147 -9.78 -1.99 -6.43
N ASP A 148 -10.07 -2.73 -7.50
CA ASP A 148 -10.42 -2.16 -8.81
C ASP A 148 -11.56 -1.14 -8.71
N MET A 149 -12.63 -1.49 -7.99
CA MET A 149 -13.79 -0.60 -7.82
C MET A 149 -13.46 0.66 -7.01
N LEU A 150 -12.49 0.59 -6.09
CA LEU A 150 -12.03 1.74 -5.32
C LEU A 150 -11.11 2.63 -6.18
N GLU A 151 -10.19 2.04 -6.94
CA GLU A 151 -9.29 2.75 -7.86
C GLU A 151 -10.04 3.41 -9.03
N ASP A 152 -11.17 2.85 -9.44
CA ASP A 152 -12.08 3.45 -10.43
C ASP A 152 -12.80 4.73 -9.90
N CYS A 153 -12.70 5.05 -8.61
CA CYS A 153 -13.30 6.26 -8.04
C CYS A 153 -12.37 7.46 -8.21
N ASP A 154 -12.84 8.52 -8.88
CA ASP A 154 -12.04 9.73 -9.18
C ASP A 154 -11.43 10.41 -7.92
N ASP A 155 -12.09 10.28 -6.77
CA ASP A 155 -11.66 10.87 -5.50
C ASP A 155 -10.58 10.01 -4.78
N VAL A 156 -10.40 8.74 -5.16
CA VAL A 156 -9.43 7.83 -4.53
C VAL A 156 -8.04 8.08 -5.11
N GLN A 157 -7.04 8.13 -4.22
CA GLN A 157 -5.64 8.32 -4.59
C GLN A 157 -4.85 7.03 -4.40
N GLU A 158 -5.01 6.39 -3.24
CA GLU A 158 -4.25 5.19 -2.88
C GLU A 158 -5.13 4.19 -2.13
N VAL A 159 -4.91 2.90 -2.38
CA VAL A 159 -5.58 1.80 -1.69
C VAL A 159 -4.53 0.87 -1.09
N TYR A 160 -4.52 0.75 0.23
CA TYR A 160 -3.61 -0.13 0.96
C TYR A 160 -4.37 -1.28 1.59
N HIS A 161 -3.81 -2.49 1.54
CA HIS A 161 -4.42 -3.67 2.15
C HIS A 161 -3.39 -4.61 2.74
N ASN A 162 -3.84 -5.51 3.62
CA ASN A 162 -2.99 -6.56 4.19
C ASN A 162 -3.26 -7.97 3.65
N GLY A 163 -4.10 -8.08 2.61
CA GLY A 163 -4.39 -9.36 1.96
C GLY A 163 -3.16 -9.91 1.26
N GLU A 164 -2.77 -11.12 1.63
CA GLU A 164 -1.65 -11.86 1.04
C GLU A 164 -2.20 -12.96 0.13
N ILE A 165 -1.81 -12.93 -1.14
CA ILE A 165 -2.20 -13.91 -2.15
C ILE A 165 -0.98 -14.76 -2.44
N SER A 166 -1.03 -16.05 -2.14
CA SER A 166 0.05 -16.97 -2.48
C SER A 166 0.12 -17.24 -3.98
N ASP A 167 1.28 -17.66 -4.47
CA ASP A 167 1.48 -18.03 -5.88
C ASP A 167 0.48 -19.09 -6.37
N GLU A 168 0.13 -20.05 -5.49
CA GLU A 168 -0.87 -21.07 -5.80
C GLU A 168 -2.24 -20.45 -6.06
N VAL A 169 -2.65 -19.48 -5.24
CA VAL A 169 -3.94 -18.80 -5.42
C VAL A 169 -3.86 -17.85 -6.61
N ALA A 170 -2.77 -17.10 -6.78
CA ALA A 170 -2.56 -16.20 -7.90
C ALA A 170 -2.69 -16.93 -9.25
N ALA A 171 -2.12 -18.14 -9.36
CA ALA A 171 -2.22 -18.98 -10.56
C ALA A 171 -3.66 -19.43 -10.91
N THR A 172 -4.62 -19.32 -9.97
CA THR A 172 -6.03 -19.62 -10.22
C THR A 172 -6.84 -18.42 -10.73
N LEU A 173 -6.25 -17.22 -10.73
CA LEU A 173 -6.90 -15.96 -11.10
C LEU A 173 -6.68 -15.58 -12.58
N GLU A 174 -5.83 -16.34 -13.30
CA GLU A 174 -5.55 -16.17 -14.74
C GLU A 174 -6.69 -16.65 -15.67
#